data_AF-A0A075USG4-F1
#
_entry.id   AF-A0A075USG4-F1
#
_cell.length_a   1.000
_cell.length_b   1.000
_cell.length_c   1.000
_cell.angle_alpha   90.00
_cell.angle_beta   90.00
_cell.angle_gamma   90.00
#
_symmetry.space_group_name_H-M   'P 1'
#
loop_
_entity.id
_entity.type
_entity.pdbx_description
1 polymer ?
#
loop_
_entity_poly.entity_id
_entity_poly.type
_entity_poly.pdbx_seq_one_letter_code
_entity_poly.pdbx_strand_id
1 'polypeptide(L)'
;MTGVASSHHALVAGSALIGVLGSLFPAGVKLVGDRLEFVFVLPDGREALDAEPSDHPFVAVKERIRQGGGIPPPRFFLDTDGRWTRLHVELAGIAVRAVIVLPDELTAGAINAPFLGHWQNQVPGVVRLAVDEFARILARCRHRAGGPEPLIDLELVYVPIRDFEAVFARAHEPVRPFVAPVRPVFKMRWHAVTPAQRKAFTADLIDVTSAGRWLRRRPTATVTGVEVELPPRHWR
;
A
#
# COMPACT_ATOMS: atom_id res chain seq x y z
N MET A 1 -6.18 -11.68 -24.77
CA MET A 1 -7.37 -11.42 -23.93
C MET A 1 -7.04 -10.26 -23.01
N THR A 2 -7.54 -9.07 -23.32
CA THR A 2 -7.51 -7.93 -22.38
C THR A 2 -8.57 -8.21 -21.32
N GLY A 3 -8.14 -8.52 -20.09
CA GLY A 3 -9.06 -8.68 -18.97
C GLY A 3 -9.91 -7.42 -18.80
N VAL A 4 -11.14 -7.58 -18.33
CA VAL A 4 -12.00 -6.44 -17.98
C VAL A 4 -11.28 -5.62 -16.90
N ALA A 5 -11.10 -4.32 -17.15
CA ALA A 5 -10.53 -3.37 -16.20
C ALA A 5 -11.28 -3.47 -14.85
N SER A 6 -10.56 -3.78 -13.78
CA SER A 6 -11.16 -4.06 -12.47
C SER A 6 -10.19 -3.71 -11.35
N SER A 7 -10.56 -2.70 -10.53
CA SER A 7 -9.85 -2.38 -9.29
C SER A 7 -9.79 -3.60 -8.36
N HIS A 8 -10.85 -4.40 -8.31
CA HIS A 8 -10.89 -5.62 -7.51
C HIS A 8 -9.78 -6.59 -7.91
N HIS A 9 -9.66 -6.94 -9.20
CA HIS A 9 -8.63 -7.87 -9.65
C HIS A 9 -7.21 -7.31 -9.44
N ALA A 10 -7.01 -6.02 -9.69
CA ALA A 10 -5.74 -5.36 -9.45
C ALA A 10 -5.33 -5.44 -7.97
N LEU A 11 -6.27 -5.18 -7.05
CA LEU A 11 -6.01 -5.25 -5.61
C LEU A 11 -5.77 -6.68 -5.12
N VAL A 12 -6.50 -7.69 -5.62
CA VAL A 12 -6.23 -9.10 -5.30
C VAL A 12 -4.81 -9.50 -5.73
N ALA A 13 -4.43 -9.18 -6.96
CA ALA A 13 -3.09 -9.47 -7.47
C ALA A 13 -2.00 -8.67 -6.72
N GLY A 14 -2.27 -7.41 -6.41
CA GLY A 14 -1.37 -6.56 -5.63
C GLY A 14 -1.18 -7.06 -4.19
N SER A 15 -2.23 -7.52 -3.53
CA SER A 15 -2.13 -8.12 -2.19
C SER A 15 -1.29 -9.39 -2.20
N ALA A 16 -1.49 -10.26 -3.19
CA ALA A 16 -0.65 -11.44 -3.38
C ALA A 16 0.82 -11.04 -3.58
N LEU A 17 1.10 -10.00 -4.38
CA LEU A 17 2.45 -9.48 -4.57
C LEU A 17 3.05 -8.95 -3.26
N ILE A 18 2.32 -8.16 -2.47
CA ILE A 18 2.78 -7.72 -1.14
C ILE A 18 3.09 -8.94 -0.26
N GLY A 19 2.24 -9.96 -0.27
CA GLY A 19 2.44 -11.20 0.49
C GLY A 19 3.71 -11.94 0.11
N VAL A 20 4.04 -11.99 -1.18
CA VAL A 20 5.26 -12.62 -1.70
C VAL A 20 6.51 -11.78 -1.40
N LEU A 21 6.42 -10.46 -1.54
CA LEU A 21 7.52 -9.55 -1.22
C LEU A 21 7.78 -9.51 0.30
N GLY A 22 6.76 -9.73 1.10
CA GLY A 22 6.86 -9.96 2.54
C GLY A 22 7.33 -8.71 3.28
N SER A 23 8.54 -8.76 3.85
CA SER A 23 9.12 -7.75 4.73
C SER A 23 9.51 -6.43 4.06
N LEU A 24 9.37 -6.30 2.73
CA LEU A 24 9.71 -5.05 2.04
C LEU A 24 8.74 -3.94 2.42
N PHE A 25 9.28 -2.79 2.84
CA PHE A 25 8.47 -1.66 3.26
C PHE A 25 7.73 -1.03 2.06
N PRO A 26 6.38 -0.95 2.07
CA PRO A 26 5.61 -0.34 0.99
C PRO A 26 5.65 1.19 1.12
N ALA A 27 6.72 1.82 0.61
CA ALA A 27 6.85 3.29 0.63
C ALA A 27 5.76 4.01 -0.17
N GLY A 28 5.14 3.34 -1.15
CA GLY A 28 4.01 3.88 -1.89
C GLY A 28 3.11 2.80 -2.47
N VAL A 29 1.81 3.09 -2.51
CA VAL A 29 0.79 2.30 -3.21
C VAL A 29 -0.10 3.28 -3.96
N LYS A 30 -0.30 3.06 -5.25
CA LYS A 30 -1.16 3.89 -6.08
C LYS A 30 -2.02 3.04 -7.00
N LEU A 31 -3.31 3.04 -6.77
CA LEU A 31 -4.32 2.49 -7.68
C LEU A 31 -4.95 3.64 -8.44
N VAL A 32 -5.02 3.55 -9.77
CA VAL A 32 -5.81 4.45 -10.63
C VAL A 32 -6.70 3.59 -11.51
N GLY A 33 -7.99 3.54 -11.18
CA GLY A 33 -8.92 2.60 -11.78
C GLY A 33 -8.45 1.15 -11.60
N ASP A 34 -7.97 0.52 -12.67
CA ASP A 34 -7.49 -0.87 -12.69
C ASP A 34 -5.95 -1.01 -12.64
N ARG A 35 -5.22 0.12 -12.63
CA ARG A 35 -3.75 0.12 -12.64
C ARG A 35 -3.21 0.30 -11.24
N LEU A 36 -2.46 -0.68 -10.76
CA LEU A 36 -1.90 -0.68 -9.41
C LEU A 36 -0.37 -0.65 -9.46
N GLU A 37 0.19 0.35 -8.82
CA GLU A 37 1.62 0.61 -8.76
C GLU A 37 2.10 0.60 -7.31
N PHE A 38 3.22 -0.07 -7.07
CA PHE A 38 3.88 -0.14 -5.78
C PHE A 38 5.30 0.44 -5.84
N VAL A 39 5.70 1.07 -4.74
CA VAL A 39 7.11 1.34 -4.44
C VAL A 39 7.44 0.59 -3.16
N PHE A 40 8.39 -0.34 -3.26
CA PHE A 40 8.90 -1.11 -2.13
C PHE A 40 10.36 -0.75 -1.87
N VAL A 41 10.74 -0.74 -0.61
CA VAL A 41 12.11 -0.47 -0.18
C VAL A 41 12.69 -1.74 0.44
N LEU A 42 13.90 -2.10 0.01
CA LEU A 42 14.65 -3.19 0.62
C LEU A 42 14.95 -2.90 2.09
N PRO A 43 15.02 -3.93 2.95
CA PRO A 43 15.49 -3.75 4.32
C PRO A 43 16.91 -3.17 4.31
N ASP A 44 17.21 -2.29 5.28
CA ASP A 44 18.58 -1.82 5.47
C ASP A 44 19.44 -2.97 6.00
N GLY A 45 20.34 -3.48 5.17
CA GLY A 45 21.24 -4.59 5.50
C GLY A 45 22.44 -4.18 6.35
N ARG A 46 22.65 -2.87 6.61
CA ARG A 46 23.80 -2.38 7.39
C ARG A 46 23.79 -2.83 8.85
N GLU A 47 22.63 -3.27 9.35
CA GLU A 47 22.49 -3.82 10.71
C GLU A 47 22.88 -5.31 10.79
N ALA A 48 23.00 -6.00 9.65
CA ALA A 48 23.48 -7.38 9.57
C ALA A 48 25.00 -7.41 9.36
N LEU A 49 25.76 -7.10 10.42
CA LEU A 49 27.24 -7.04 10.42
C LEU A 49 27.95 -8.36 10.06
N ASP A 50 27.22 -9.48 9.91
CA ASP A 50 27.76 -10.83 9.68
C ASP A 50 27.19 -11.54 8.43
N ALA A 51 26.52 -10.83 7.52
CA ALA A 51 26.01 -11.47 6.31
C ALA A 51 27.14 -11.67 5.28
N GLU A 52 27.46 -12.93 4.99
CA GLU A 52 28.27 -13.37 3.84
C GLU A 52 27.93 -12.56 2.57
N PRO A 53 28.92 -12.29 1.69
CA PRO A 53 28.70 -11.53 0.45
C PRO A 53 27.87 -12.38 -0.51
N SER A 54 26.57 -12.37 -0.31
CA SER A 54 25.59 -12.98 -1.20
C SER A 54 25.25 -12.01 -2.32
N ASP A 55 24.83 -12.58 -3.44
CA ASP A 55 24.41 -11.95 -4.69
C ASP A 55 23.73 -10.58 -4.54
N HIS A 56 23.82 -9.74 -5.59
CA HIS A 56 23.15 -8.44 -5.68
C HIS A 56 21.73 -8.52 -5.06
N PRO A 57 21.32 -7.61 -4.14
CA PRO A 57 20.14 -7.78 -3.29
C PRO A 57 18.80 -8.03 -4.02
N PHE A 58 18.74 -7.69 -5.31
CA PHE A 58 17.60 -7.94 -6.18
C PHE A 58 17.49 -9.41 -6.66
N VAL A 59 18.57 -10.19 -6.62
CA VAL A 59 18.55 -11.63 -6.99
C VAL A 59 17.67 -12.41 -6.03
N ALA A 60 17.89 -12.26 -4.73
CA ALA A 60 17.07 -12.90 -3.70
C ALA A 60 15.59 -12.50 -3.81
N VAL A 61 15.31 -11.23 -4.14
CA VAL A 61 13.93 -10.77 -4.35
C VAL A 61 13.30 -11.37 -5.60
N LYS A 62 14.02 -11.42 -6.73
CA LYS A 62 13.54 -12.07 -7.96
C LYS A 62 13.20 -13.54 -7.72
N GLU A 63 14.06 -14.28 -7.03
CA GLU A 63 13.83 -15.69 -6.72
C GLU A 63 12.63 -15.87 -5.80
N ARG A 64 12.47 -15.04 -4.78
CA ARG A 64 11.28 -15.07 -3.91
C ARG A 64 9.99 -14.85 -4.71
N ILE A 65 9.99 -13.89 -5.64
CA ILE A 65 8.81 -13.61 -6.49
C ILE A 65 8.52 -14.80 -7.41
N ARG A 66 9.55 -15.43 -7.98
CA ARG A 66 9.40 -16.64 -8.83
C ARG A 66 8.84 -17.82 -8.04
N GLN A 67 9.33 -18.05 -6.83
CA GLN A 67 8.89 -19.13 -5.94
C GLN A 67 7.48 -18.89 -5.37
N GLY A 68 7.07 -17.62 -5.24
CA GLY A 68 5.74 -17.23 -4.76
C GLY A 68 4.57 -17.67 -5.65
N GLY A 69 4.83 -18.31 -6.80
CA GLY A 69 3.81 -19.02 -7.59
C GLY A 69 2.75 -18.14 -8.24
N GLY A 70 2.99 -16.83 -8.36
CA GLY A 70 2.04 -15.89 -8.93
C GLY A 70 1.84 -16.14 -10.43
N ILE A 71 0.70 -16.73 -10.78
CA ILE A 71 0.16 -16.62 -12.14
C ILE A 71 -0.58 -15.28 -12.20
N PRO A 72 -0.24 -14.39 -13.15
CA PRO A 72 0.65 -14.59 -14.29
C PRO A 72 2.14 -14.32 -13.98
N PRO A 73 3.07 -14.88 -14.78
CA PRO A 73 4.50 -14.82 -14.50
C PRO A 73 5.02 -13.38 -14.44
N PRO A 74 5.85 -13.05 -13.44
CA PRO A 74 6.44 -11.73 -13.29
C PRO A 74 7.51 -11.49 -14.37
N ARG A 75 7.54 -10.28 -14.91
CA ARG A 75 8.63 -9.75 -15.72
C ARG A 75 9.48 -8.83 -14.87
N PHE A 76 10.79 -8.91 -15.08
CA PHE A 76 11.77 -8.16 -14.30
C PHE A 76 12.59 -7.27 -15.22
N PHE A 77 12.73 -6.00 -14.86
CA PHE A 77 13.63 -5.07 -15.53
C PHE A 77 14.51 -4.40 -14.49
N LEU A 78 15.82 -4.35 -14.75
CA LEU A 78 16.74 -3.62 -13.90
C LEU A 78 16.98 -2.26 -14.53
N ASP A 79 16.66 -1.20 -13.80
CA ASP A 79 17.00 0.17 -14.18
C ASP A 79 18.31 0.54 -13.48
N THR A 80 19.34 0.78 -14.29
CA THR A 80 20.68 1.21 -13.87
C THR A 80 21.03 2.62 -14.36
N ASP A 81 20.09 3.30 -15.02
CA ASP A 81 20.34 4.59 -15.68
C ASP A 81 20.27 5.76 -14.68
N GLY A 82 19.71 5.51 -13.48
CA GLY A 82 19.62 6.47 -12.38
C GLY A 82 20.81 6.43 -11.41
N ARG A 83 20.77 7.33 -10.42
CA ARG A 83 21.74 7.36 -9.31
C ARG A 83 21.74 6.06 -8.49
N TRP A 84 20.58 5.39 -8.41
CA TRP A 84 20.38 4.16 -7.66
C TRP A 84 19.80 3.08 -8.59
N THR A 85 20.29 1.86 -8.45
CA THR A 85 19.75 0.71 -9.18
C THR A 85 18.36 0.36 -8.66
N ARG A 86 17.40 0.12 -9.56
CA ARG A 86 16.02 -0.25 -9.21
C ARG A 86 15.60 -1.53 -9.92
N LEU A 87 14.80 -2.35 -9.25
CA LEU A 87 14.17 -3.53 -9.84
C LEU A 87 12.70 -3.24 -10.13
N HIS A 88 12.33 -3.22 -11.40
CA HIS A 88 10.95 -3.17 -11.85
C HIS A 88 10.39 -4.59 -11.96
N VAL A 89 9.16 -4.76 -11.47
CA VAL A 89 8.39 -6.00 -11.54
C VAL A 89 7.06 -5.69 -12.20
N GLU A 90 6.71 -6.42 -13.26
CA GLU A 90 5.40 -6.33 -13.91
C GLU A 90 4.72 -7.71 -13.93
N LEU A 91 3.45 -7.80 -13.53
CA LEU A 91 2.71 -9.07 -13.59
C LEU A 91 2.02 -9.20 -14.96
N ALA A 92 2.45 -10.16 -15.79
CA ALA A 92 2.06 -10.20 -17.19
C ALA A 92 0.54 -10.39 -17.42
N GLY A 93 -0.14 -9.42 -18.04
CA GLY A 93 -1.57 -9.53 -18.32
C GLY A 93 -2.49 -9.02 -17.20
N ILE A 94 -1.91 -8.46 -16.14
CA ILE A 94 -2.61 -7.64 -15.14
C ILE A 94 -1.89 -6.29 -15.07
N ALA A 95 -2.62 -5.19 -14.89
CA ALA A 95 -2.02 -3.86 -14.77
C ALA A 95 -1.43 -3.61 -13.36
N VAL A 96 -0.62 -4.54 -12.86
CA VAL A 96 0.08 -4.44 -11.57
C VAL A 96 1.58 -4.33 -11.80
N ARG A 97 2.17 -3.29 -11.22
CA ARG A 97 3.59 -2.96 -11.31
C ARG A 97 4.17 -2.69 -9.94
N ALA A 98 5.43 -3.02 -9.75
CA ALA A 98 6.18 -2.63 -8.57
C ALA A 98 7.58 -2.14 -8.97
N VAL A 99 8.07 -1.17 -8.23
CA VAL A 99 9.49 -0.77 -8.25
C VAL A 99 10.05 -1.05 -6.88
N ILE A 100 11.12 -1.83 -6.83
CA ILE A 100 11.85 -2.16 -5.61
C ILE A 100 13.16 -1.37 -5.65
N VAL A 101 13.38 -0.56 -4.62
CA VAL A 101 14.52 0.35 -4.51
C VAL A 101 15.43 -0.02 -3.35
N LEU A 102 16.69 0.46 -3.42
CA LEU A 102 17.66 0.35 -2.34
C LEU A 102 17.23 1.20 -1.13
N PRO A 103 17.63 0.84 0.10
CA PRO A 103 17.29 1.60 1.30
C PRO A 103 17.80 3.05 1.24
N ASP A 104 18.96 3.29 0.62
CA ASP A 104 19.55 4.63 0.46
C ASP A 104 18.70 5.59 -0.41
N GLU A 105 17.78 5.07 -1.20
CA GLU A 105 16.86 5.88 -1.99
C GLU A 105 15.70 6.44 -1.13
N LEU A 106 15.35 5.74 -0.04
CA LEU A 106 14.30 6.18 0.88
C LEU A 106 14.87 7.18 1.89
N THR A 107 14.33 8.39 1.90
CA THR A 107 14.61 9.36 2.96
C THR A 107 13.43 9.48 3.91
N ALA A 108 13.69 9.80 5.18
CA ALA A 108 12.62 10.03 6.16
C ALA A 108 11.64 11.13 5.68
N GLY A 109 12.17 12.20 5.08
CA GLY A 109 11.37 13.27 4.49
C GLY A 109 10.46 12.81 3.35
N ALA A 110 10.86 11.83 2.53
CA ALA A 110 10.04 11.32 1.43
C ALA A 110 8.73 10.66 1.89
N ILE A 111 8.69 10.15 3.12
CA ILE A 111 7.51 9.52 3.73
C ILE A 111 6.97 10.32 4.92
N ASN A 112 7.30 11.61 5.01
CA ASN A 112 6.90 12.49 6.11
C ASN A 112 7.24 11.93 7.51
N ALA A 113 8.28 11.11 7.62
CA ALA A 113 8.76 10.60 8.90
C ALA A 113 9.94 11.43 9.42
N PRO A 114 10.08 11.62 10.74
CA PRO A 114 11.27 12.23 11.34
C PRO A 114 12.51 11.32 11.25
N PHE A 115 12.31 10.00 11.25
CA PHE A 115 13.38 9.01 11.10
C PHE A 115 12.85 7.70 10.49
N LEU A 116 13.76 6.89 9.97
CA LEU A 116 13.50 5.50 9.55
C LEU A 116 13.88 4.55 10.69
N GLY A 117 13.21 3.39 10.80
CA GLY A 117 13.46 2.45 11.89
C GLY A 117 12.61 1.19 11.81
N HIS A 118 12.76 0.30 12.81
CA HIS A 118 12.11 -1.03 12.82
C HIS A 118 10.58 -1.02 12.76
N TRP A 119 9.93 0.11 13.08
CA TRP A 119 8.49 0.29 12.85
C TRP A 119 8.08 -0.03 11.40
N GLN A 120 8.97 0.18 10.43
CA GLN A 120 8.72 -0.14 9.01
C GLN A 120 8.41 -1.62 8.79
N ASN A 121 8.95 -2.52 9.61
CA ASN A 121 8.76 -3.97 9.49
C ASN A 121 7.31 -4.41 9.76
N GLN A 122 6.52 -3.60 10.45
CA GLN A 122 5.12 -3.90 10.77
C GLN A 122 4.15 -3.42 9.68
N VAL A 123 4.57 -2.46 8.86
CA VAL A 123 3.71 -1.79 7.88
C VAL A 123 3.27 -2.69 6.72
N PRO A 124 4.11 -3.57 6.13
CA PRO A 124 3.71 -4.40 5.00
C PRO A 124 2.48 -5.26 5.30
N GLY A 125 2.43 -5.86 6.50
CA GLY A 125 1.30 -6.69 6.93
C GLY A 125 0.00 -5.89 7.04
N VAL A 126 0.06 -4.71 7.66
CA VAL A 126 -1.09 -3.80 7.82
C VAL A 126 -1.60 -3.29 6.48
N VAL A 127 -0.70 -2.89 5.58
CA VAL A 127 -1.04 -2.42 4.22
C VAL A 127 -1.66 -3.55 3.40
N ARG A 128 -1.12 -4.78 3.47
CA ARG A 128 -1.68 -5.94 2.77
C ARG A 128 -3.11 -6.21 3.21
N LEU A 129 -3.37 -6.25 4.52
CA LEU A 129 -4.71 -6.49 5.05
C LEU A 129 -5.71 -5.43 4.59
N ALA A 130 -5.29 -4.16 4.52
CA ALA A 130 -6.15 -3.09 4.01
C ALA A 130 -6.44 -3.25 2.52
N VAL A 131 -5.44 -3.57 1.70
CA VAL A 131 -5.59 -3.84 0.26
C VAL A 131 -6.54 -5.03 0.02
N ASP A 132 -6.38 -6.12 0.78
CA ASP A 132 -7.29 -7.27 0.75
C ASP A 132 -8.73 -6.86 1.07
N GLU A 133 -8.92 -6.07 2.12
CA GLU A 133 -10.27 -5.68 2.52
C GLU A 133 -10.92 -4.73 1.51
N PHE A 134 -10.15 -3.81 0.89
CA PHE A 134 -10.65 -3.02 -0.23
C PHE A 134 -11.13 -3.89 -1.39
N ALA A 135 -10.37 -4.93 -1.75
CA ALA A 135 -10.80 -5.88 -2.77
C ALA A 135 -12.13 -6.56 -2.37
N ARG A 136 -12.24 -7.06 -1.13
CA ARG A 136 -13.46 -7.70 -0.64
C ARG A 136 -14.66 -6.74 -0.64
N ILE A 137 -14.49 -5.49 -0.21
CA ILE A 137 -15.55 -4.48 -0.23
C ILE A 137 -16.01 -4.23 -1.68
N LEU A 138 -15.09 -4.12 -2.65
CA LEU A 138 -15.44 -3.93 -4.06
C LEU A 138 -16.21 -5.13 -4.63
N ALA A 139 -15.81 -6.36 -4.29
CA ALA A 139 -16.53 -7.56 -4.70
C ALA A 139 -17.96 -7.58 -4.14
N ARG A 140 -18.13 -7.29 -2.84
CA ARG A 140 -19.44 -7.19 -2.19
C ARG A 140 -20.30 -6.06 -2.78
N CYS A 141 -19.68 -4.92 -3.06
CA CYS A 141 -20.31 -3.77 -3.70
C CYS A 141 -20.89 -4.14 -5.06
N ARG A 142 -20.10 -4.78 -5.94
CA ARG A 142 -20.56 -5.24 -7.25
C ARG A 142 -21.69 -6.27 -7.12
N HIS A 143 -21.55 -7.24 -6.23
CA HIS A 143 -22.55 -8.27 -6.01
C HIS A 143 -23.91 -7.69 -5.56
N ARG A 144 -23.90 -6.71 -4.65
CA ARG A 144 -25.13 -6.12 -4.08
C ARG A 144 -25.78 -5.07 -4.99
N ALA A 145 -24.99 -4.22 -5.62
CA ALA A 145 -25.50 -3.10 -6.42
C ALA A 145 -25.63 -3.43 -7.91
N GLY A 146 -25.03 -4.54 -8.38
CA GLY A 146 -24.95 -4.89 -9.79
C GLY A 146 -24.16 -3.86 -10.62
N GLY A 147 -24.35 -3.92 -11.94
CA GLY A 147 -23.77 -2.95 -12.87
C GLY A 147 -22.34 -3.27 -13.32
N PRO A 148 -21.64 -2.28 -13.91
CA PRO A 148 -20.27 -2.44 -14.39
C PRO A 148 -19.28 -2.65 -13.23
N GLU A 149 -18.05 -3.08 -13.54
CA GLU A 149 -16.97 -3.19 -12.55
C GLU A 149 -16.74 -1.86 -11.83
N PRO A 150 -16.84 -1.82 -10.48
CA PRO A 150 -16.58 -0.59 -9.74
C PRO A 150 -15.08 -0.27 -9.75
N LEU A 151 -14.75 0.92 -10.25
CA LEU A 151 -13.39 1.43 -10.26
C LEU A 151 -13.19 2.53 -9.21
N ILE A 152 -12.09 2.43 -8.46
CA ILE A 152 -11.66 3.40 -7.46
C ILE A 152 -10.20 3.78 -7.70
N ASP A 153 -9.82 4.96 -7.22
CA ASP A 153 -8.41 5.33 -7.05
C ASP A 153 -8.06 5.23 -5.57
N LEU A 154 -6.85 4.75 -5.27
CA LEU A 154 -6.28 4.69 -3.93
C LEU A 154 -4.85 5.21 -3.94
N GLU A 155 -4.47 5.95 -2.91
CA GLU A 155 -3.11 6.43 -2.72
C GLU A 155 -2.72 6.22 -1.25
N LEU A 156 -1.70 5.41 -1.00
CA LEU A 156 -1.11 5.27 0.33
C LEU A 156 -0.22 6.48 0.60
N VAL A 157 -0.46 7.13 1.74
CA VAL A 157 0.39 8.19 2.27
C VAL A 157 0.73 7.90 3.73
N TYR A 158 1.86 8.42 4.17
CA TYR A 158 2.28 8.38 5.56
C TYR A 158 2.07 9.74 6.20
N VAL A 159 1.31 9.77 7.31
CA VAL A 159 0.94 10.99 8.02
C VAL A 159 1.61 11.00 9.39
N PRO A 160 2.31 12.09 9.79
CA PRO A 160 2.88 12.22 11.12
C PRO A 160 1.85 12.06 12.24
N ILE A 161 2.25 11.36 13.30
CA ILE A 161 1.45 11.22 14.52
C ILE A 161 1.73 12.43 15.42
N ARG A 162 0.68 13.17 15.79
CA ARG A 162 0.81 14.47 16.49
C ARG A 162 1.40 14.36 17.89
N ASP A 163 1.11 13.28 18.59
CA ASP A 163 1.53 12.98 19.94
C ASP A 163 2.71 12.00 19.99
N PHE A 164 3.37 11.76 18.85
CA PHE A 164 4.48 10.82 18.74
C PHE A 164 5.55 11.04 19.82
N GLU A 165 6.04 12.28 19.99
CA GLU A 165 7.10 12.59 20.95
C GLU A 165 6.73 12.19 22.39
N ALA A 166 5.47 12.40 22.78
CA ALA A 166 4.98 12.05 24.11
C ALA A 166 4.87 10.52 24.27
N VAL A 167 4.40 9.81 23.24
CA VAL A 167 4.32 8.34 23.22
C VAL A 167 5.73 7.73 23.26
N PHE A 168 6.63 8.24 22.43
CA PHE A 168 8.00 7.78 22.30
C PHE A 168 8.80 7.97 23.61
N ALA A 169 8.68 9.13 24.24
CA ALA A 169 9.36 9.41 25.52
C ALA A 169 8.91 8.45 26.64
N ARG A 170 7.62 8.08 26.66
CA ARG A 170 7.04 7.17 27.66
C ARG A 170 7.30 5.70 27.35
N ALA A 171 7.59 5.35 26.09
CA ALA A 171 7.86 3.98 25.70
C ALA A 171 9.15 3.47 26.35
N HIS A 172 9.11 2.22 26.81
CA HIS A 172 10.30 1.51 27.27
C HIS A 172 11.34 1.43 26.15
N GLU A 173 12.61 1.54 26.51
CA GLU A 173 13.73 1.59 25.56
C GLU A 173 13.71 0.48 24.49
N PRO A 174 13.42 -0.79 24.82
CA PRO A 174 13.37 -1.87 23.80
C PRO A 174 12.22 -1.73 22.79
N VAL A 175 11.17 -0.97 23.13
CA VAL A 175 9.97 -0.80 22.29
C VAL A 175 10.10 0.40 21.38
N ARG A 176 10.89 1.41 21.76
CA ARG A 176 11.04 2.68 21.02
C ARG A 176 11.31 2.51 19.52
N PRO A 177 12.18 1.59 19.05
CA PRO A 177 12.41 1.40 17.61
C PRO A 177 11.18 0.95 16.81
N PHE A 178 10.18 0.37 17.49
CA PHE A 178 8.95 -0.15 16.90
C PHE A 178 7.78 0.84 16.96
N VAL A 179 7.95 1.97 17.67
CA VAL A 179 6.94 3.03 17.72
C VAL A 179 7.01 3.82 16.42
N ALA A 180 5.99 3.67 15.57
CA ALA A 180 5.92 4.39 14.31
C ALA A 180 5.71 5.90 14.54
N PRO A 181 6.52 6.79 13.95
CA PRO A 181 6.29 8.23 14.03
C PRO A 181 5.24 8.72 13.03
N VAL A 182 4.85 7.84 12.11
CA VAL A 182 3.84 8.07 11.08
C VAL A 182 2.84 6.92 11.11
N ARG A 183 1.65 7.20 10.60
CA ARG A 183 0.60 6.20 10.35
C ARG A 183 0.30 6.10 8.86
N PRO A 184 0.05 4.90 8.32
CA PRO A 184 -0.42 4.74 6.96
C PRO A 184 -1.86 5.24 6.83
N VAL A 185 -2.15 5.94 5.74
CA VAL A 185 -3.49 6.43 5.40
C VAL A 185 -3.73 6.20 3.92
N PHE A 186 -4.88 5.64 3.56
CA PHE A 186 -5.30 5.57 2.16
C PHE A 186 -6.20 6.75 1.82
N LYS A 187 -5.83 7.50 0.78
CA LYS A 187 -6.72 8.49 0.16
C LYS A 187 -7.48 7.83 -0.96
N MET A 188 -8.80 7.82 -0.86
CA MET A 188 -9.68 7.19 -1.85
C MET A 188 -10.36 8.23 -2.73
N ARG A 189 -10.50 7.91 -4.02
CA ARG A 189 -11.34 8.65 -4.97
C ARG A 189 -12.25 7.71 -5.74
N TRP A 190 -13.43 8.20 -6.10
CA TRP A 190 -14.30 7.51 -7.03
C TRP A 190 -13.77 7.69 -8.44
N HIS A 191 -13.54 6.59 -9.16
CA HIS A 191 -13.10 6.63 -10.56
C HIS A 191 -14.29 6.42 -11.49
N ALA A 192 -14.85 5.20 -11.50
CA ALA A 192 -16.05 4.85 -12.26
C ALA A 192 -16.94 3.94 -11.42
N VAL A 193 -17.93 4.53 -10.75
CA VAL A 193 -18.81 3.85 -9.80
C VAL A 193 -20.18 4.53 -9.78
N THR A 194 -21.23 3.72 -9.84
CA THR A 194 -22.61 4.19 -9.82
C THR A 194 -23.01 4.67 -8.41
N PRO A 195 -24.07 5.50 -8.26
CA PRO A 195 -24.56 5.90 -6.94
C PRO A 195 -24.93 4.71 -6.04
N ALA A 196 -25.54 3.66 -6.61
CA ALA A 196 -25.89 2.43 -5.89
C ALA A 196 -24.63 1.69 -5.37
N GLN A 197 -23.58 1.61 -6.20
CA GLN A 197 -22.30 1.04 -5.81
C GLN A 197 -21.61 1.86 -4.73
N ARG A 198 -21.59 3.20 -4.83
CA ARG A 198 -21.04 4.07 -3.78
C ARG A 198 -21.73 3.85 -2.45
N LYS A 199 -23.07 3.79 -2.46
CA LYS A 199 -23.88 3.49 -1.27
C LYS A 199 -23.51 2.13 -0.68
N ALA A 200 -23.46 1.08 -1.51
CA ALA A 200 -23.11 -0.28 -1.08
C ALA A 200 -21.68 -0.37 -0.51
N PHE A 201 -20.72 0.31 -1.14
CA PHE A 201 -19.33 0.39 -0.67
C PHE A 201 -19.26 1.05 0.71
N THR A 202 -19.87 2.22 0.87
CA THR A 202 -19.83 2.97 2.14
C THR A 202 -20.55 2.27 3.28
N ALA A 203 -21.51 1.39 2.98
CA ALA A 203 -22.23 0.62 4.00
C ALA A 203 -21.36 -0.49 4.62
N ASP A 204 -20.31 -0.93 3.92
CA ASP A 204 -19.35 -1.93 4.41
C ASP A 204 -18.15 -1.31 5.15
N LEU A 205 -18.06 0.03 5.21
CA LEU A 205 -17.00 0.71 5.95
C LEU A 205 -17.35 0.81 7.42
N ILE A 206 -16.39 0.45 8.28
CA ILE A 206 -16.50 0.53 9.73
C ILE A 206 -16.07 1.93 10.20
N ASP A 207 -16.69 2.42 11.28
CA ASP A 207 -16.32 3.66 11.97
C ASP A 207 -16.22 4.90 11.08
N VAL A 208 -17.19 5.08 10.18
CA VAL A 208 -17.26 6.27 9.32
C VAL A 208 -17.50 7.52 10.18
N THR A 209 -16.43 8.27 10.42
CA THR A 209 -16.40 9.53 11.15
C THR A 209 -16.20 10.70 10.20
N SER A 210 -16.37 11.93 10.68
CA SER A 210 -16.06 13.14 9.92
C SER A 210 -14.91 13.88 10.61
N ALA A 211 -13.72 13.84 10.03
CA ALA A 211 -12.57 14.57 10.53
C ALA A 211 -12.44 15.94 9.83
N GLY A 212 -12.12 16.99 10.60
CA GLY A 212 -11.80 18.34 10.09
C GLY A 212 -12.76 19.46 10.51
N ARG A 213 -12.33 20.72 10.28
CA ARG A 213 -13.18 21.92 10.45
C ARG A 213 -14.33 21.88 9.43
N TRP A 214 -15.51 22.41 9.79
CA TRP A 214 -16.78 22.25 9.07
C TRP A 214 -16.68 22.42 7.53
N LEU A 215 -15.88 23.38 7.04
CA LEU A 215 -15.65 23.66 5.61
C LEU A 215 -14.69 22.69 4.88
N ARG A 216 -13.97 21.82 5.60
CA ARG A 216 -13.01 20.83 5.06
C ARG A 216 -13.25 19.43 5.60
N ARG A 217 -14.46 19.13 6.11
CA ARG A 217 -14.79 17.81 6.65
C ARG A 217 -14.71 16.77 5.53
N ARG A 218 -13.71 15.89 5.63
CA ARG A 218 -13.67 14.68 4.82
C ARG A 218 -14.14 13.51 5.68
N PRO A 219 -15.02 12.66 5.15
CA PRO A 219 -15.37 11.46 5.86
C PRO A 219 -14.11 10.57 5.94
N THR A 220 -13.84 10.07 7.13
CA THR A 220 -12.75 9.14 7.42
C THR A 220 -13.36 7.83 7.90
N ALA A 221 -12.81 6.71 7.46
CA ALA A 221 -13.21 5.38 7.91
C ALA A 221 -11.99 4.57 8.30
N THR A 222 -12.21 3.42 8.92
CA THR A 222 -11.14 2.47 9.24
C THR A 222 -11.33 1.19 8.43
N VAL A 223 -10.29 0.73 7.75
CA VAL A 223 -10.24 -0.54 7.05
C VAL A 223 -9.07 -1.34 7.63
N THR A 224 -9.39 -2.43 8.35
CA THR A 224 -8.41 -3.30 9.04
C THR A 224 -7.36 -2.52 9.85
N GLY A 225 -7.78 -1.49 10.59
CA GLY A 225 -6.89 -0.64 11.41
C GLY A 225 -6.16 0.47 10.67
N VAL A 226 -6.34 0.61 9.34
CA VAL A 226 -5.78 1.70 8.52
C VAL A 226 -6.85 2.76 8.29
N GLU A 227 -6.50 4.02 8.49
CA GLU A 227 -7.41 5.13 8.18
C GLU A 227 -7.55 5.31 6.67
N VAL A 228 -8.78 5.59 6.24
CA VAL A 228 -9.14 5.85 4.86
C VAL A 228 -9.83 7.20 4.78
N GLU A 229 -9.22 8.13 4.05
CA GLU A 229 -9.87 9.38 3.66
C GLU A 229 -10.80 9.11 2.47
N LEU A 230 -12.10 9.25 2.70
CA LEU A 230 -13.12 9.04 1.67
C LEU A 230 -13.39 10.33 0.87
N PRO A 231 -13.93 10.20 -0.36
CA PRO A 231 -14.40 11.34 -1.12
C PRO A 231 -15.47 12.13 -0.35
N PRO A 232 -15.57 13.45 -0.54
CA PRO A 232 -16.65 14.23 0.05
C PRO A 232 -18.01 13.64 -0.36
N ARG A 233 -18.94 13.58 0.59
CA ARG A 233 -20.33 13.19 0.30
C ARG A 233 -20.93 14.27 -0.59
N HIS A 234 -20.98 14.04 -1.90
CA HIS A 234 -21.84 14.83 -2.77
C HIS A 234 -23.28 14.44 -2.46
N TRP A 235 -23.97 15.29 -1.70
CA TRP A 235 -25.42 15.20 -1.55
C TRP A 235 -26.05 15.47 -2.92
N ARG A 236 -26.75 14.46 -3.45
CA ARG A 236 -27.87 14.62 -4.39
C ARG A 236 -28.92 13.59 -4.03
#